data_AF-A0A0P0C7M1-F1
#
_entry.id   AF-A0A0P0C7M1-F1
#
_cell.length_a   1.000
_cell.length_b   1.000
_cell.length_c   1.000
_cell.angle_alpha   90.00
_cell.angle_beta   90.00
_cell.angle_gamma   90.00
#
_symmetry.space_group_name_H-M   'P 1'
#
loop_
_entity.id
_entity.type
_entity.pdbx_description
1 polymer ?
#
loop_
_entity_poly.entity_id
_entity_poly.type
_entity_poly.pdbx_seq_one_letter_code
_entity_poly.pdbx_strand_id
1 'polypeptide(L)'
;MKKFVYVPLWLCLFSCEPNAVQKVSITAQENAAKALVVEASTPMTITSANNVDSSQVEPKSKLVEVGDEYEEYATYYVTIADTGRAYYPLREKMLALSKALPLPIDTMGRYYDAKKALIVLPEDNEDEMFAGDYFPRRNPDAHLSLEYLDLYQKKAGEKTIALVSGIYEKKASADSALRILKNSASNAFMVKTEMYIGCIH
;
A
#
# COMPACT_ATOMS: atom_id res chain seq x y z
N MET A 1 51.11 50.77 -12.26
CA MET A 1 51.48 49.42 -11.79
C MET A 1 50.31 48.48 -12.07
N LYS A 2 50.37 47.68 -13.14
CA LYS A 2 49.28 46.76 -13.54
C LYS A 2 49.58 45.39 -12.93
N LYS A 3 48.69 44.90 -12.05
CA LYS A 3 48.79 43.57 -11.43
C LYS A 3 48.10 42.55 -12.34
N PHE A 4 48.89 41.62 -12.88
CA PHE A 4 48.38 40.43 -13.57
C PHE A 4 47.95 39.40 -12.52
N VAL A 5 46.68 38.99 -12.58
CA VAL A 5 46.13 37.88 -11.79
C VAL A 5 46.27 36.62 -12.63
N TYR A 6 47.06 35.67 -12.15
CA TYR A 6 47.29 34.36 -12.78
C TYR A 6 46.28 33.37 -12.17
N VAL A 7 45.36 32.86 -12.98
CA VAL A 7 44.41 31.79 -12.59
C VAL A 7 44.94 30.48 -13.16
N PRO A 8 45.34 29.49 -12.34
CA PRO A 8 45.77 28.19 -12.85
C PRO A 8 44.55 27.38 -13.30
N LEU A 9 44.55 27.04 -14.59
CA LEU A 9 43.61 26.16 -15.26
C LEU A 9 43.96 24.71 -14.89
N TRP A 10 43.23 24.10 -13.96
CA TRP A 10 43.43 22.72 -13.55
C TRP A 10 42.62 21.80 -14.48
N LEU A 11 43.30 21.25 -15.49
CA LEU A 11 42.77 20.19 -16.36
C LEU A 11 42.80 18.86 -15.57
N CYS A 12 41.65 18.40 -15.09
CA CYS A 12 41.49 17.02 -14.65
C CYS A 12 41.16 16.13 -15.86
N LEU A 13 42.18 15.43 -16.36
CA LEU A 13 42.01 14.30 -17.27
C LEU A 13 41.56 13.09 -16.43
N PHE A 14 40.27 12.77 -16.47
CA PHE A 14 39.76 11.48 -15.98
C PHE A 14 39.97 10.43 -17.08
N SER A 15 40.96 9.56 -16.87
CA SER A 15 41.11 8.30 -17.62
C SER A 15 39.88 7.43 -17.40
N CYS A 16 39.26 7.02 -18.50
CA CYS A 16 38.19 6.04 -18.55
C CYS A 16 38.84 4.66 -18.76
N GLU A 17 38.83 3.80 -17.74
CA GLU A 17 39.19 2.38 -17.89
C GLU A 17 37.91 1.56 -18.16
N PRO A 18 37.87 0.73 -19.23
CA PRO A 18 36.74 -0.17 -19.47
C PRO A 18 36.84 -1.40 -18.56
N ASN A 19 35.91 -1.51 -17.61
CA ASN A 19 35.75 -2.70 -16.78
C ASN A 19 35.30 -3.90 -17.63
N ALA A 20 36.03 -5.00 -17.48
CA ALA A 20 35.81 -6.26 -18.16
C ALA A 20 34.46 -6.90 -17.77
N VAL A 21 33.71 -7.30 -18.79
CA VAL A 21 32.43 -8.02 -18.68
C VAL A 21 32.69 -9.45 -18.20
N GLN A 22 32.34 -9.76 -16.96
CA GLN A 22 32.23 -11.14 -16.49
C GLN A 22 30.88 -11.72 -16.91
N LYS A 23 30.90 -12.70 -17.82
CA LYS A 23 29.76 -13.56 -18.14
C LYS A 23 29.53 -14.51 -16.98
N VAL A 24 28.47 -14.28 -16.20
CA VAL A 24 27.96 -15.26 -15.23
C VAL A 24 26.86 -16.07 -15.92
N SER A 25 27.15 -17.36 -16.11
CA SER A 25 26.21 -18.38 -16.54
C SER A 25 25.19 -18.66 -15.44
N ILE A 26 23.91 -18.39 -15.70
CA ILE A 26 22.81 -18.76 -14.81
C ILE A 26 22.21 -20.07 -15.35
N THR A 27 22.54 -21.17 -14.67
CA THR A 27 21.81 -22.43 -14.74
C THR A 27 20.42 -22.23 -14.12
N ALA A 28 19.39 -22.48 -14.93
CA ALA A 28 18.02 -22.62 -14.48
C ALA A 28 17.90 -23.84 -13.55
N GLN A 29 17.34 -23.63 -12.36
CA GLN A 29 16.75 -24.70 -11.59
C GLN A 29 15.39 -24.26 -11.06
N GLU A 30 14.41 -24.64 -11.86
CA GLU A 30 13.00 -24.81 -11.52
C GLU A 30 12.90 -25.77 -10.33
N ASN A 31 12.17 -25.39 -9.28
CA ASN A 31 11.49 -26.35 -8.43
C ASN A 31 10.33 -25.68 -7.70
N ALA A 32 9.16 -26.19 -8.05
CA ALA A 32 7.85 -25.77 -7.61
C ALA A 32 7.62 -26.01 -6.13
N ALA A 33 6.90 -25.06 -5.53
CA ALA A 33 6.26 -25.18 -4.24
C ALA A 33 5.28 -26.36 -4.22
N LYS A 34 5.41 -27.25 -3.23
CA LYS A 34 4.33 -28.17 -2.86
C LYS A 34 3.98 -27.96 -1.40
N ALA A 35 2.74 -27.52 -1.22
CA ALA A 35 2.13 -27.12 0.02
C ALA A 35 2.08 -28.24 1.07
N LEU A 36 2.37 -27.85 2.30
CA LEU A 36 2.15 -28.59 3.53
C LEU A 36 0.71 -28.26 4.00
N VAL A 37 -0.21 -29.21 3.86
CA VAL A 37 -1.55 -29.12 4.48
C VAL A 37 -1.54 -30.08 5.67
N VAL A 38 -1.48 -29.51 6.86
CA VAL A 38 -1.77 -30.19 8.12
C VAL A 38 -3.07 -29.56 8.62
N GLU A 39 -4.19 -30.28 8.45
CA GLU A 39 -5.39 -30.03 9.23
C GLU A 39 -5.85 -31.35 9.85
N ALA A 40 -5.66 -31.43 11.16
CA ALA A 40 -6.26 -32.41 12.03
C ALA A 40 -7.67 -31.91 12.38
N SER A 41 -8.70 -32.68 12.04
CA SER A 41 -10.07 -32.46 12.52
C SER A 41 -10.56 -33.74 13.21
N THR A 42 -10.51 -33.71 14.55
CA THR A 42 -11.18 -34.69 15.40
C THR A 42 -12.67 -34.35 15.51
N PRO A 43 -13.59 -35.29 15.27
CA PRO A 43 -15.01 -35.06 15.48
C PRO A 43 -15.37 -35.14 16.97
N MET A 44 -15.96 -34.07 17.53
CA MET A 44 -16.61 -34.12 18.83
C MET A 44 -18.01 -34.76 18.69
N THR A 45 -18.14 -35.91 19.33
CA THR A 45 -19.41 -36.59 19.63
C THR A 45 -20.18 -35.77 20.67
N ILE A 46 -21.40 -35.34 20.37
CA ILE A 46 -22.33 -34.82 21.38
C ILE A 46 -23.50 -35.81 21.48
N THR A 47 -23.57 -36.44 22.64
CA THR A 47 -24.60 -37.38 23.05
C THR A 47 -25.92 -36.65 23.33
N SER A 48 -27.00 -37.19 22.79
CA SER A 48 -28.38 -36.76 23.00
C SER A 48 -29.00 -37.50 24.18
N ALA A 49 -29.63 -36.79 25.13
CA ALA A 49 -30.70 -37.32 25.98
C ALA A 49 -31.46 -36.23 26.78
N ASN A 50 -32.76 -36.13 26.48
CA ASN A 50 -33.91 -36.07 27.38
C ASN A 50 -34.26 -34.82 28.23
N ASN A 51 -35.35 -34.18 27.77
CA ASN A 51 -36.67 -34.02 28.42
C ASN A 51 -36.87 -33.12 29.67
N VAL A 52 -38.11 -32.59 29.75
CA VAL A 52 -38.81 -31.92 30.87
C VAL A 52 -38.78 -30.37 30.85
N ASP A 53 -39.83 -29.73 30.35
CA ASP A 53 -40.98 -29.25 31.14
C ASP A 53 -41.68 -28.07 30.47
N SER A 54 -43.01 -28.10 30.52
CA SER A 54 -43.92 -27.08 30.02
C SER A 54 -44.12 -26.01 31.08
N SER A 55 -43.72 -24.77 30.80
CA SER A 55 -44.26 -23.61 31.52
C SER A 55 -44.27 -22.37 30.64
N GLN A 56 -45.48 -21.84 30.48
CA GLN A 56 -45.78 -20.61 29.79
C GLN A 56 -45.25 -19.41 30.55
N VAL A 57 -44.47 -18.55 29.89
CA VAL A 57 -44.45 -17.10 30.17
C VAL A 57 -44.20 -16.39 28.86
N GLU A 58 -45.18 -15.63 28.37
CA GLU A 58 -44.97 -14.74 27.23
C GLU A 58 -44.02 -13.59 27.60
N PRO A 59 -42.89 -13.41 26.90
CA PRO A 59 -42.16 -12.17 26.97
C PRO A 59 -42.71 -11.23 25.89
N LYS A 60 -43.31 -10.13 26.36
CA LYS A 60 -43.68 -8.96 25.58
C LYS A 60 -42.42 -8.45 24.85
N SER A 61 -42.23 -8.89 23.61
CA SER A 61 -41.10 -8.53 22.78
C SER A 61 -41.22 -7.06 22.41
N LYS A 62 -40.51 -6.22 23.16
CA LYS A 62 -40.19 -4.86 22.75
C LYS A 62 -39.25 -5.03 21.55
N LEU A 63 -39.79 -4.93 20.34
CA LEU A 63 -39.03 -4.77 19.11
C LEU A 63 -38.15 -3.53 19.29
N VAL A 64 -36.90 -3.77 19.67
CA VAL A 64 -35.83 -2.80 19.46
C VAL A 64 -35.51 -2.94 17.98
N GLU A 65 -35.96 -1.99 17.17
CA GLU A 65 -35.32 -1.76 15.88
C GLU A 65 -33.87 -1.41 16.18
N VAL A 66 -33.00 -2.41 16.10
CA VAL A 66 -31.58 -2.18 15.87
C VAL A 66 -31.53 -1.68 14.44
N GLY A 67 -31.60 -0.37 14.27
CA GLY A 67 -31.24 0.23 13.00
C GLY A 67 -29.79 -0.15 12.74
N ASP A 68 -29.57 -0.96 11.71
CA ASP A 68 -28.24 -1.25 11.20
C ASP A 68 -27.69 0.04 10.57
N GLU A 69 -27.27 0.98 11.41
CA GLU A 69 -26.49 2.13 10.99
C GLU A 69 -25.10 1.60 10.62
N TYR A 70 -24.96 1.16 9.37
CA TYR A 70 -23.69 0.71 8.84
C TYR A 70 -22.68 1.85 9.00
N GLU A 71 -21.61 1.61 9.77
CA GLU A 71 -20.51 2.56 9.85
C GLU A 71 -19.88 2.69 8.45
N GLU A 72 -20.18 3.79 7.75
CA GLU A 72 -19.65 4.04 6.41
C GLU A 72 -18.15 4.38 6.41
N TYR A 73 -17.54 4.48 7.59
CA TYR A 73 -16.14 4.81 7.78
C TYR A 73 -15.46 3.80 8.71
N ALA A 74 -14.22 3.46 8.39
CA ALA A 74 -13.35 2.68 9.27
C ALA A 74 -12.06 3.44 9.59
N THR A 75 -11.52 3.19 10.78
CA THR A 75 -10.18 3.66 11.14
C THR A 75 -9.12 2.72 10.56
N TYR A 76 -8.21 3.26 9.76
CA TYR A 76 -7.03 2.57 9.27
C TYR A 76 -5.72 3.25 9.68
N TYR A 77 -4.65 2.47 9.61
CA TYR A 77 -3.28 2.88 9.83
C TYR A 77 -2.51 2.70 8.53
N VAL A 78 -2.13 3.80 7.88
CA VAL A 78 -1.45 3.81 6.58
C VAL A 78 0.04 4.02 6.81
N THR A 79 0.87 3.15 6.25
CA THR A 79 2.33 3.32 6.25
C THR A 79 2.77 3.98 4.95
N ILE A 80 3.60 5.01 5.06
CA ILE A 80 4.06 5.84 3.96
C ILE A 80 5.58 5.86 4.00
N ALA A 81 6.21 5.43 2.90
CA ALA A 81 7.66 5.36 2.80
C ALA A 81 8.29 6.74 2.49
N ASP A 82 7.62 7.53 1.67
CA ASP A 82 8.05 8.88 1.31
C ASP A 82 6.88 9.69 0.72
N THR A 83 7.05 11.00 0.58
CA THR A 83 6.08 11.89 -0.08
C THR A 83 6.76 12.85 -1.05
N GLY A 84 5.99 13.42 -1.97
CA GLY A 84 6.50 14.40 -2.93
C GLY A 84 5.46 14.82 -3.95
N ARG A 85 5.81 15.77 -4.82
CA ARG A 85 4.93 16.24 -5.91
C ARG A 85 5.31 15.68 -7.27
N ALA A 86 6.50 15.10 -7.39
CA ALA A 86 7.00 14.54 -8.64
C ALA A 86 6.74 13.04 -8.68
N TYR A 87 5.90 12.60 -9.63
CA TYR A 87 5.49 11.20 -9.77
C TYR A 87 6.67 10.26 -10.05
N TYR A 88 7.50 10.57 -11.06
CA TYR A 88 8.55 9.66 -11.51
C TYR A 88 9.64 9.37 -10.44
N PRO A 89 10.15 10.35 -9.69
CA PRO A 89 11.07 10.07 -8.59
C PRO A 89 10.46 9.17 -7.49
N LEU A 90 9.17 9.34 -7.19
CA LEU A 90 8.49 8.45 -6.23
C LEU A 90 8.28 7.05 -6.81
N ARG A 91 7.98 6.93 -8.11
CA ARG A 91 7.89 5.64 -8.80
C ARG A 91 9.21 4.89 -8.79
N GLU A 92 10.33 5.57 -8.99
CA GLU A 92 11.66 4.95 -8.88
C GLU A 92 11.92 4.42 -7.47
N LYS A 93 11.58 5.20 -6.44
CA LYS A 93 11.65 4.75 -5.03
C LYS A 93 10.74 3.55 -4.77
N MET A 94 9.52 3.56 -5.30
CA MET A 94 8.59 2.42 -5.21
C MET A 94 9.20 1.15 -5.80
N LEU A 95 9.78 1.24 -7.00
CA LEU A 95 10.45 0.11 -7.65
C LEU A 95 11.67 -0.37 -6.86
N ALA A 96 12.45 0.55 -6.30
CA ALA A 96 13.59 0.20 -5.44
C ALA A 96 13.12 -0.53 -4.16
N LEU A 97 12.06 -0.05 -3.51
CA LEU A 97 11.48 -0.71 -2.34
C LEU A 97 10.94 -2.10 -2.66
N SER A 98 10.26 -2.29 -3.80
CA SER A 98 9.75 -3.61 -4.21
C SER A 98 10.84 -4.65 -4.45
N LYS A 99 12.08 -4.20 -4.72
CA LYS A 99 13.26 -5.07 -4.85
C LYS A 99 13.91 -5.35 -3.50
N ALA A 100 13.91 -4.36 -2.60
CA ALA A 100 14.54 -4.45 -1.29
C ALA A 100 13.67 -5.18 -0.26
N LEU A 101 12.35 -5.11 -0.42
CA LEU A 101 11.35 -5.69 0.47
C LEU A 101 10.41 -6.58 -0.34
N PRO A 102 9.89 -7.68 0.23
CA PRO A 102 8.92 -8.55 -0.45
C PRO A 102 7.52 -7.91 -0.47
N LEU A 103 7.42 -6.64 -0.87
CA LEU A 103 6.18 -5.90 -1.01
C LEU A 103 5.78 -5.83 -2.50
N PRO A 104 4.65 -6.44 -2.89
CA PRO A 104 4.13 -6.32 -4.25
C PRO A 104 3.72 -4.88 -4.57
N ILE A 105 3.84 -4.49 -5.84
CA ILE A 105 3.28 -3.23 -6.35
C ILE A 105 1.89 -3.51 -6.89
N ASP A 106 0.92 -2.71 -6.51
CA ASP A 106 -0.41 -2.73 -7.10
C ASP A 106 -0.87 -1.31 -7.42
N THR A 107 -1.03 -1.02 -8.71
CA THR A 107 -1.49 0.28 -9.20
C THR A 107 -3.01 0.36 -9.33
N MET A 108 -3.75 -0.73 -9.14
CA MET A 108 -5.19 -0.84 -9.45
C MET A 108 -5.52 -0.48 -10.90
N GLY A 109 -4.63 -0.81 -11.84
CA GLY A 109 -4.78 -0.44 -13.25
C GLY A 109 -4.53 1.05 -13.56
N ARG A 110 -4.21 1.88 -12.55
CA ARG A 110 -3.94 3.31 -12.74
C ARG A 110 -2.54 3.56 -13.30
N TYR A 111 -2.40 4.68 -14.01
CA TYR A 111 -1.14 5.20 -14.52
C TYR A 111 -1.06 6.73 -14.36
N TYR A 112 0.12 7.32 -14.52
CA TYR A 112 0.25 8.77 -14.51
C TYR A 112 0.08 9.35 -15.92
N ASP A 113 -0.98 10.12 -16.12
CA ASP A 113 -1.17 10.91 -17.33
C ASP A 113 -0.40 12.23 -17.20
N ALA A 114 0.65 12.38 -18.01
CA ALA A 114 1.48 13.58 -18.03
C ALA A 114 0.76 14.82 -18.59
N LYS A 115 -0.28 14.65 -19.42
CA LYS A 115 -1.08 15.76 -19.96
C LYS A 115 -2.02 16.32 -18.90
N LYS A 116 -2.66 15.45 -18.12
CA LYS A 116 -3.52 15.84 -16.98
C LYS A 116 -2.73 16.16 -15.71
N ALA A 117 -1.47 15.74 -15.64
CA ALA A 117 -0.64 15.74 -14.44
C ALA A 117 -1.34 15.04 -13.26
N LEU A 118 -1.96 13.88 -13.54
CA LEU A 118 -2.85 13.15 -12.63
C LEU A 118 -2.59 11.64 -12.69
N ILE A 119 -2.73 10.93 -11.56
CA ILE A 119 -2.81 9.47 -11.53
C ILE A 119 -4.25 9.10 -11.89
N VAL A 120 -4.46 8.33 -12.96
CA VAL A 120 -5.78 8.08 -13.54
C VAL A 120 -5.98 6.61 -13.89
N LEU A 121 -7.23 6.18 -13.94
CA LEU A 121 -7.63 5.00 -14.69
C LEU A 121 -7.58 5.27 -16.21
N PRO A 122 -7.53 4.22 -17.05
CA PRO A 122 -7.74 4.33 -18.49
C PRO A 122 -9.05 5.07 -18.83
N GLU A 123 -9.06 5.77 -19.96
CA GLU A 123 -10.25 6.48 -20.47
C GLU A 123 -11.36 5.51 -20.93
N ASP A 124 -10.98 4.26 -21.22
CA ASP A 124 -11.85 3.16 -21.64
C ASP A 124 -12.11 2.16 -20.50
N ASN A 125 -11.97 2.59 -19.25
CA ASN A 125 -12.27 1.74 -18.09
C ASN A 125 -13.76 1.36 -18.04
N GLU A 126 -14.06 0.17 -17.53
CA GLU A 126 -15.45 -0.31 -17.36
C GLU A 126 -16.25 0.52 -16.34
N ASP A 127 -15.55 1.13 -15.38
CA ASP A 127 -16.10 2.12 -14.47
C ASP A 127 -16.10 3.49 -15.16
N GLU A 128 -17.24 3.83 -15.77
CA GLU A 128 -17.41 5.09 -16.49
C GLU A 128 -17.30 6.32 -15.57
N MET A 129 -17.52 6.17 -14.27
CA MET A 129 -17.45 7.28 -13.31
C MET A 129 -16.02 7.71 -13.03
N PHE A 130 -15.08 6.75 -13.03
CA PHE A 130 -13.67 6.99 -12.76
C PHE A 130 -12.77 6.84 -14.00
N ALA A 131 -13.32 6.52 -15.16
CA ALA A 131 -12.59 6.50 -16.43
C ALA A 131 -11.89 7.85 -16.67
N GLY A 132 -10.57 7.81 -16.87
CA GLY A 132 -9.76 9.02 -17.04
C GLY A 132 -9.55 9.86 -15.77
N ASP A 133 -10.05 9.43 -14.62
CA ASP A 133 -9.97 10.10 -13.32
C ASP A 133 -9.27 9.24 -12.26
N TYR A 134 -9.03 9.83 -11.09
CA TYR A 134 -8.36 9.16 -9.97
C TYR A 134 -9.35 8.31 -9.15
N PHE A 135 -9.06 7.01 -9.07
CA PHE A 135 -9.76 6.06 -8.20
C PHE A 135 -8.95 5.77 -6.93
N PRO A 136 -9.45 5.99 -5.70
CA PRO A 136 -8.65 5.88 -4.47
C PRO A 136 -8.46 4.44 -3.97
N ARG A 137 -7.24 4.09 -3.51
CA ARG A 137 -7.03 2.84 -2.76
C ARG A 137 -7.55 2.99 -1.34
N ARG A 138 -8.49 2.12 -0.96
CA ARG A 138 -9.11 2.12 0.38
C ARG A 138 -9.02 0.81 1.17
N ASN A 139 -8.81 -0.31 0.47
CA ASN A 139 -8.85 -1.61 1.12
C ASN A 139 -7.56 -1.90 1.89
N PRO A 140 -7.64 -2.57 3.06
CA PRO A 140 -6.47 -3.02 3.80
C PRO A 140 -5.65 -4.03 3.02
N ASP A 141 -4.39 -3.71 2.75
CA ASP A 141 -3.42 -4.59 2.14
C ASP A 141 -1.98 -4.11 2.37
N ALA A 142 -1.02 -4.97 2.04
CA ALA A 142 0.41 -4.66 2.11
C ALA A 142 1.00 -4.49 0.70
N HIS A 143 0.45 -3.55 -0.07
CA HIS A 143 0.94 -3.20 -1.40
C HIS A 143 1.68 -1.85 -1.40
N LEU A 144 2.67 -1.78 -2.29
CA LEU A 144 3.27 -0.52 -2.69
C LEU A 144 2.37 0.15 -3.73
N SER A 145 2.00 1.41 -3.49
CA SER A 145 1.25 2.22 -4.44
C SER A 145 1.57 3.71 -4.32
N LEU A 146 1.23 4.47 -5.37
CA LEU A 146 1.33 5.91 -5.39
C LEU A 146 -0.08 6.48 -5.30
N GLU A 147 -0.34 7.22 -4.22
CA GLU A 147 -1.67 7.71 -3.85
C GLU A 147 -1.60 9.20 -3.55
N TYR A 148 -2.73 9.90 -3.54
CA TYR A 148 -2.76 11.27 -3.04
C TYR A 148 -2.84 11.29 -1.51
N LEU A 149 -1.95 12.05 -0.87
CA LEU A 149 -1.78 12.09 0.57
C LEU A 149 -3.01 12.69 1.29
N ASP A 150 -3.74 13.56 0.61
CA ASP A 150 -4.96 14.19 1.13
C ASP A 150 -6.08 13.18 1.45
N LEU A 151 -6.08 12.01 0.81
CA LEU A 151 -6.95 10.89 1.18
C LEU A 151 -6.73 10.40 2.62
N TYR A 152 -5.49 10.46 3.10
CA TYR A 152 -5.10 9.91 4.40
C TYR A 152 -4.85 11.01 5.43
N GLN A 153 -4.56 12.24 4.98
CA GLN A 153 -4.20 13.35 5.83
C GLN A 153 -4.79 14.65 5.29
N LYS A 154 -5.88 15.14 5.92
CA LYS A 154 -6.63 16.35 5.52
C LYS A 154 -5.78 17.63 5.36
N LYS A 155 -4.60 17.70 5.99
CA LYS A 155 -3.68 18.85 5.92
C LYS A 155 -2.59 18.69 4.86
N ALA A 156 -2.68 17.68 4.00
CA ALA A 156 -1.76 17.51 2.90
C ALA A 156 -1.90 18.68 1.91
N GLY A 157 -0.79 19.12 1.33
CA GLY A 157 -0.84 20.09 0.24
C GLY A 157 -1.47 19.44 -1.01
N GLU A 158 -2.17 20.24 -1.81
CA GLU A 158 -2.77 19.78 -3.07
C GLU A 158 -1.78 18.98 -3.92
N LYS A 159 -2.25 17.84 -4.45
CA LYS A 159 -1.49 16.93 -5.32
C LYS A 159 -0.18 16.41 -4.70
N THR A 160 -0.08 16.40 -3.38
CA THR A 160 1.02 15.69 -2.70
C THR A 160 0.80 14.19 -2.86
N ILE A 161 1.76 13.51 -3.47
CA ILE A 161 1.74 12.06 -3.66
C ILE A 161 2.43 11.40 -2.46
N ALA A 162 1.80 10.36 -1.94
CA ALA A 162 2.36 9.45 -0.96
C ALA A 162 2.80 8.16 -1.64
N LEU A 163 4.01 7.70 -1.32
CA LEU A 163 4.42 6.32 -1.57
C LEU A 163 3.92 5.46 -0.42
N VAL A 164 2.73 4.90 -0.59
CA VAL A 164 2.09 4.00 0.38
C VAL A 164 2.77 2.64 0.31
N SER A 165 3.00 2.03 1.47
CA SER A 165 3.54 0.66 1.61
C SER A 165 2.56 -0.32 2.25
N GLY A 166 1.40 0.16 2.69
CA GLY A 166 0.31 -0.67 3.18
C GLY A 166 -0.72 0.10 4.01
N ILE A 167 -1.94 -0.42 4.00
CA ILE A 167 -3.10 0.03 4.78
C ILE A 167 -3.48 -1.08 5.74
N TYR A 168 -3.56 -0.78 7.04
CA TYR A 168 -3.78 -1.79 8.08
C TYR A 168 -4.96 -1.43 8.97
N GLU A 169 -5.79 -2.42 9.29
CA GLU A 169 -6.86 -2.33 10.31
C GLU A 169 -6.30 -2.14 11.72
N LYS A 170 -5.19 -2.84 12.02
CA LYS A 170 -4.63 -2.91 13.37
C LYS A 170 -3.35 -2.08 13.45
N LYS A 171 -3.30 -1.18 14.43
CA LYS A 171 -2.10 -0.37 14.72
C LYS A 171 -0.84 -1.22 14.89
N ALA A 172 -0.94 -2.35 15.60
CA ALA A 172 0.19 -3.24 15.85
C ALA A 172 0.81 -3.82 14.57
N SER A 173 -0.03 -4.11 13.56
CA SER A 173 0.43 -4.55 12.24
C SER A 173 1.16 -3.43 11.51
N ALA A 174 0.60 -2.22 11.51
CA ALA A 174 1.23 -1.04 10.91
C ALA A 174 2.55 -0.66 11.59
N ASP A 175 2.61 -0.67 12.93
CA ASP A 175 3.84 -0.43 13.69
C ASP A 175 4.92 -1.47 13.31
N SER A 176 4.53 -2.73 13.09
CA SER A 176 5.46 -3.79 12.72
C SER A 176 5.97 -3.63 11.29
N ALA A 177 5.09 -3.31 10.34
CA ALA A 177 5.47 -2.98 8.98
C ALA A 177 6.39 -1.75 8.91
N LEU A 178 6.06 -0.68 9.66
CA LEU A 178 6.85 0.55 9.69
C LEU A 178 8.28 0.32 10.19
N ARG A 179 8.47 -0.54 11.21
CA ARG A 179 9.82 -0.87 11.71
C ARG A 179 10.68 -1.50 10.61
N ILE A 180 10.12 -2.40 9.82
CA ILE A 180 10.83 -3.05 8.71
C ILE A 180 11.10 -2.03 7.60
N LEU A 181 10.08 -1.23 7.26
CA LEU A 181 10.16 -0.22 6.20
C LEU A 181 11.25 0.82 6.47
N LYS A 182 11.43 1.25 7.73
CA LYS A 182 12.44 2.23 8.12
C LYS A 182 13.89 1.80 7.82
N ASN A 183 14.15 0.51 7.66
CA ASN A 183 15.46 0.01 7.25
C ASN A 183 15.80 0.35 5.79
N SER A 184 14.79 0.52 4.95
CA SER A 184 14.93 0.82 3.51
C SER A 184 14.46 2.24 3.15
N ALA A 185 13.65 2.87 3.98
CA ALA A 185 13.14 4.23 3.82
C ALA A 185 13.14 4.98 5.15
N SER A 186 14.20 5.75 5.42
CA SER A 186 14.38 6.46 6.70
C SER A 186 13.30 7.51 6.98
N ASN A 187 12.70 8.08 5.93
CA ASN A 187 11.64 9.08 6.01
C ASN A 187 10.26 8.46 6.28
N ALA A 188 10.18 7.13 6.40
CA ALA A 188 8.91 6.45 6.53
C ALA A 188 8.17 6.85 7.82
N PHE A 189 6.86 7.00 7.70
CA PHE A 189 5.96 7.33 8.80
C PHE A 189 4.61 6.61 8.67
N MET A 190 3.78 6.73 9.69
CA MET A 190 2.44 6.17 9.73
C MET A 190 1.43 7.28 9.96
N VAL A 191 0.27 7.16 9.32
CA VAL A 191 -0.89 8.03 9.50
C VAL A 191 -2.06 7.19 9.99
N LYS A 192 -2.74 7.65 11.04
CA LYS A 192 -4.07 7.16 11.42
C LYS A 192 -5.11 7.98 10.67
N THR A 193 -6.02 7.34 9.95
CA THR A 193 -7.07 8.03 9.18
C THR A 193 -8.40 7.32 9.32
N GLU A 194 -9.48 8.10 9.24
CA GLU A 194 -10.83 7.59 9.00
C GLU A 194 -11.04 7.56 7.49
N MET A 195 -11.49 6.43 6.97
CA MET A 195 -11.62 6.20 5.54
C MET A 195 -13.01 5.68 5.25
N TYR A 196 -13.66 6.26 4.24
CA TYR A 196 -14.95 5.77 3.77
C TYR A 196 -14.78 4.33 3.27
N ILE A 197 -15.61 3.40 3.73
CA ILE A 197 -15.61 1.98 3.34
C ILE A 197 -16.88 1.56 2.58
N GLY A 198 -17.81 2.50 2.34
CA GLY A 198 -18.96 2.24 1.49
C GLY A 198 -18.57 1.97 0.03
N CYS A 199 -19.56 1.56 -0.77
CA CYS A 199 -19.37 1.33 -2.20
C CYS A 199 -19.06 2.64 -2.91
N ILE A 200 -18.02 2.66 -3.74
CA ILE A 200 -17.72 3.76 -4.65
C ILE A 200 -17.86 3.21 -6.07
N HIS A 201 -19.11 3.24 -6.56
CA HIS A 201 -19.56 2.67 -7.84
C HIS A 201 -19.42 1.15 -7.99
#